data_AF-A0A3N7EWE5-F1
#
_entry.id   AF-A0A3N7EWE5-F1
#
_cell.length_a   1.000
_cell.length_b   1.000
_cell.length_c   1.000
_cell.angle_alpha   90.00
_cell.angle_beta   90.00
_cell.angle_gamma   90.00
#
_symmetry.space_group_name_H-M   'P 1'
#
loop_
_entity.id
_entity.type
_entity.pdbx_description
1 polymer ?
#
loop_
_entity_poly.entity_id
_entity_poly.type
_entity_poly.pdbx_seq_one_letter_code
_entity_poly.pdbx_strand_id
1 'polypeptide(L)'
;MGRKKVELKRIENKSSRQVTFSKRRNGLFKKARELSVLCDVQVAILVFSSCDKLYEFSSVGRNLEGPYAMELTLGDLVELEKQLHVTLTHVRDRKIQMMLESVKSLHDQEKMLKEENQLLEKQIVAMKNGKDSDHPLYHPPQQTTLSLLK
;
A
#
# COMPACT_ATOMS: atom_id res chain seq x y z
N MET A 1 7.25 39.91 -18.93
CA MET A 1 7.81 39.28 -17.71
C MET A 1 8.65 38.06 -18.13
N GLY A 2 9.97 38.10 -17.91
CA GLY A 2 10.89 37.01 -18.28
C GLY A 2 10.80 35.76 -17.39
N ARG A 3 11.54 34.70 -17.75
CA ARG A 3 11.60 33.44 -17.00
C ARG A 3 12.33 33.63 -15.67
N LYS A 4 11.64 33.46 -14.56
CA LYS A 4 12.26 33.45 -13.21
C LYS A 4 12.78 32.06 -12.86
N LYS A 5 13.91 32.00 -12.16
CA LYS A 5 14.44 30.75 -11.58
C LYS A 5 13.48 30.27 -10.48
N VAL A 6 13.22 28.96 -10.43
CA VAL A 6 12.37 28.32 -9.42
C VAL A 6 13.19 27.21 -8.77
N GLU A 7 13.12 27.10 -7.45
CA GLU A 7 13.75 26.02 -6.70
C GLU A 7 13.10 24.67 -7.02
N LEU A 8 13.87 23.58 -6.96
CA LEU A 8 13.37 22.23 -7.20
C LEU A 8 12.70 21.68 -5.93
N LYS A 9 11.59 22.28 -5.56
CA LYS A 9 10.71 21.86 -4.45
C LYS A 9 9.24 22.03 -4.84
N ARG A 10 8.32 21.50 -4.03
CA ARG A 10 6.88 21.67 -4.25
C ARG A 10 6.54 23.17 -4.28
N ILE A 11 5.75 23.59 -5.28
CA ILE A 11 5.25 24.96 -5.37
C ILE A 11 4.02 25.06 -4.49
N GLU A 12 4.07 25.84 -3.41
CA GLU A 12 2.94 25.92 -2.46
C GLU A 12 1.73 26.68 -3.03
N ASN A 13 1.98 27.79 -3.72
CA ASN A 13 0.93 28.59 -4.35
C ASN A 13 0.16 27.77 -5.41
N LYS A 14 -1.14 27.53 -5.18
CA LYS A 14 -2.00 26.67 -6.00
C LYS A 14 -2.05 27.10 -7.47
N SER A 15 -2.26 28.38 -7.75
CA SER A 15 -2.35 28.92 -9.12
C SER A 15 -1.02 28.77 -9.87
N SER A 16 0.09 29.11 -9.21
CA SER A 16 1.44 28.96 -9.77
C SER A 16 1.79 27.49 -10.01
N ARG A 17 1.39 26.59 -9.11
CA ARG A 17 1.56 25.14 -9.25
C ARG A 17 0.77 24.61 -10.43
N GLN A 18 -0.50 25.02 -10.61
CA GLN A 18 -1.36 24.58 -11.72
C GLN A 18 -0.82 25.04 -13.08
N VAL A 19 -0.40 26.31 -13.19
CA VAL A 19 0.19 26.85 -14.42
C VAL A 19 1.53 26.17 -14.72
N THR A 20 2.36 25.96 -13.70
CA THR A 20 3.65 25.29 -13.86
C THR A 20 3.47 23.83 -14.26
N PHE A 21 2.55 23.10 -13.64
CA PHE A 21 2.17 21.74 -14.01
C PHE A 21 1.80 21.68 -15.50
N SER A 22 0.89 22.55 -15.94
CA SER A 22 0.44 22.58 -17.34
C SER A 22 1.59 22.84 -18.30
N LYS A 23 2.47 23.82 -17.99
CA LYS A 23 3.62 24.16 -18.84
C LYS A 23 4.68 23.05 -18.86
N ARG A 24 5.05 22.50 -17.70
CA ARG A 24 6.07 21.44 -17.59
C ARG A 24 5.61 20.14 -18.21
N ARG A 25 4.35 19.73 -17.97
CA ARG A 25 3.76 18.55 -18.61
C ARG A 25 3.78 18.67 -20.14
N ASN A 26 3.35 19.81 -20.67
CA ASN A 26 3.39 20.04 -22.12
C ASN A 26 4.84 20.06 -22.66
N GLY A 27 5.78 20.67 -21.94
CA GLY A 27 7.20 20.65 -22.31
C GLY A 27 7.79 19.24 -22.30
N LEU A 28 7.44 18.43 -21.31
CA LEU A 28 7.84 17.03 -21.19
C LEU A 28 7.31 16.20 -22.37
N PHE A 29 6.02 16.36 -22.73
CA PHE A 29 5.43 15.65 -23.88
C PHE A 29 6.09 16.05 -25.20
N LYS A 30 6.47 17.31 -25.37
CA LYS A 30 7.26 17.75 -26.54
C LYS A 30 8.63 17.08 -26.59
N LYS A 31 9.34 17.00 -25.47
CA LYS A 31 10.64 16.31 -25.40
C LYS A 31 10.54 14.82 -25.63
N ALA A 32 9.49 14.17 -25.12
CA ALA A 32 9.21 12.76 -25.37
C ALA A 32 8.97 12.48 -26.86
N ARG A 33 8.22 13.35 -27.53
CA ARG A 33 8.01 13.28 -28.99
C ARG A 33 9.31 13.49 -29.77
N GLU A 34 10.09 14.51 -29.43
CA GLU A 34 11.39 14.77 -30.08
C GLU A 34 12.30 13.54 -29.97
N LEU A 35 12.43 12.97 -28.76
CA LEU A 35 13.24 11.76 -28.53
C LEU A 35 12.75 10.58 -29.35
N SER A 36 11.43 10.34 -29.35
CA SER A 36 10.85 9.24 -30.11
C SER A 36 11.12 9.34 -31.61
N VAL A 37 10.96 10.54 -32.20
CA VAL A 37 11.20 10.77 -33.63
C VAL A 37 12.69 10.72 -33.99
N LEU A 38 13.55 11.34 -33.18
CA LEU A 38 14.99 11.47 -33.50
C LEU A 38 15.75 10.15 -33.36
N CYS A 39 15.31 9.28 -32.44
CA CYS A 39 16.03 8.06 -32.10
C CYS A 39 15.25 6.78 -32.43
N ASP A 40 14.07 6.89 -33.04
CA ASP A 40 13.17 5.76 -33.33
C ASP A 40 12.89 4.88 -32.11
N VAL A 41 12.59 5.53 -30.97
CA VAL A 41 12.30 4.84 -29.70
C VAL A 41 10.84 4.99 -29.31
N GLN A 42 10.27 3.93 -28.75
CA GLN A 42 8.93 3.95 -28.16
C GLN A 42 8.97 4.61 -26.77
N VAL A 43 8.09 5.59 -26.53
CA VAL A 43 8.03 6.35 -25.29
C VAL A 43 6.59 6.52 -24.85
N ALA A 44 6.31 6.18 -23.58
CA ALA A 44 5.02 6.43 -22.93
C ALA A 44 5.22 7.25 -21.64
N ILE A 45 4.33 8.20 -21.38
CA ILE A 45 4.34 9.06 -20.20
C ILE A 45 2.92 9.17 -19.65
N LEU A 46 2.76 8.84 -18.36
CA LEU A 46 1.52 8.99 -17.60
C LEU A 46 1.71 10.03 -16.51
N VAL A 47 0.77 10.97 -16.39
CA VAL A 47 0.82 12.06 -15.40
C VAL A 47 -0.54 12.21 -14.72
N PHE A 48 -0.59 11.97 -13.41
CA PHE A 48 -1.77 12.21 -12.58
C PHE A 48 -1.69 13.60 -11.95
N SER A 49 -2.74 14.41 -12.06
CA SER A 49 -2.84 15.66 -11.31
C SER A 49 -3.35 15.42 -9.88
N SER A 50 -3.24 16.43 -9.03
CA SER A 50 -3.82 16.41 -7.68
C SER A 50 -5.36 16.45 -7.64
N CYS A 51 -6.03 16.46 -8.80
CA CYS A 51 -7.48 16.32 -8.92
C CYS A 51 -7.84 15.02 -9.66
N ASP A 52 -6.96 14.02 -9.57
CA ASP A 52 -7.07 12.69 -10.17
C ASP A 52 -7.34 12.67 -11.68
N LYS A 53 -6.96 13.75 -12.38
CA LYS A 53 -7.04 13.80 -13.84
C LYS A 53 -5.78 13.19 -14.45
N LEU A 54 -5.98 12.15 -15.25
CA LEU A 54 -4.93 11.54 -16.05
C LEU A 54 -4.62 12.39 -17.28
N TYR A 55 -3.33 12.56 -17.54
CA TYR A 55 -2.79 13.08 -18.79
C TYR A 55 -1.75 12.09 -19.31
N GLU A 56 -1.87 11.71 -20.57
CA GLU A 56 -1.00 10.73 -21.19
C GLU A 56 -0.37 11.25 -22.47
N PHE A 57 0.82 10.74 -22.76
CA PHE A 57 1.47 10.79 -24.05
C PHE A 57 2.00 9.40 -24.37
N SER A 58 1.76 8.95 -25.59
CA SER A 58 2.38 7.75 -26.15
C SER A 58 2.88 8.08 -27.54
N SER A 59 4.11 7.70 -27.87
CA SER A 59 4.56 7.70 -29.26
C SER A 59 3.97 6.53 -30.05
N VAL A 60 3.47 5.51 -29.33
CA VAL A 60 2.69 4.41 -29.88
C VAL A 60 1.24 4.88 -29.96
N GLY A 61 0.84 5.47 -31.08
CA GLY A 61 -0.49 6.03 -31.26
C GLY A 61 -0.87 6.33 -32.73
N ARG A 62 -1.57 5.36 -33.35
CA ARG A 62 -2.37 5.46 -34.59
C ARG A 62 -1.65 5.69 -35.93
N ASN A 63 -0.50 5.06 -36.13
CA ASN A 63 -0.03 4.67 -37.47
C ASN A 63 0.45 3.22 -37.39
N LEU A 64 -0.48 2.28 -37.19
CA LEU A 64 -0.22 0.85 -37.32
C LEU A 64 -0.23 0.46 -38.81
N GLU A 65 0.61 1.12 -39.61
CA GLU A 65 0.82 0.79 -41.03
C GLU A 65 2.24 0.21 -41.18
N GLY A 66 2.61 -0.72 -40.29
CA GLY A 66 3.92 -1.36 -40.30
C GLY A 66 3.85 -2.82 -39.80
N PRO A 67 4.55 -3.77 -40.45
CA PRO A 67 4.43 -5.22 -40.19
C PRO A 67 4.95 -5.70 -38.82
N TYR A 68 5.39 -4.78 -37.94
CA TYR A 68 5.87 -5.07 -36.58
C TYR A 68 5.08 -4.32 -35.49
N ALA A 69 3.88 -3.86 -35.81
CA ALA A 69 2.92 -3.41 -34.81
C ALA A 69 2.51 -4.59 -33.93
N MET A 70 3.00 -4.63 -32.68
CA MET A 70 2.39 -5.46 -31.65
C MET A 70 1.01 -4.85 -31.37
N GLU A 71 -0.01 -5.43 -32.00
CA GLU A 71 -1.39 -5.00 -31.92
C GLU A 71 -1.92 -5.34 -30.53
N LEU A 72 -1.82 -4.39 -29.59
CA LEU A 72 -2.62 -4.43 -28.37
C LEU A 72 -4.06 -4.11 -28.79
N THR A 73 -4.89 -5.13 -28.82
CA THR A 73 -6.31 -5.03 -29.16
C THR A 73 -7.08 -4.40 -28.01
N LEU A 74 -8.27 -3.85 -28.29
CA LEU A 74 -9.23 -3.48 -27.23
C LEU A 74 -9.54 -4.68 -26.30
N GLY A 75 -9.49 -5.91 -26.83
CA GLY A 75 -9.64 -7.14 -26.05
C GLY A 75 -8.53 -7.31 -25.01
N ASP A 76 -7.28 -7.03 -25.37
CA ASP A 76 -6.13 -7.13 -24.46
C ASP A 76 -6.22 -6.11 -23.32
N LEU A 77 -6.73 -4.91 -23.61
CA LEU A 77 -6.92 -3.87 -22.59
C LEU A 77 -8.06 -4.21 -21.62
N VAL A 78 -9.15 -4.79 -22.13
CA VAL A 78 -10.28 -5.28 -21.30
C VAL A 78 -9.85 -6.47 -20.44
N GLU A 79 -9.04 -7.39 -20.98
CA GLU A 79 -8.53 -8.53 -20.21
C GLU A 79 -7.55 -8.07 -19.13
N LEU A 80 -6.70 -7.08 -19.41
CA LEU A 80 -5.82 -6.48 -18.41
C LEU A 80 -6.60 -5.78 -17.28
N GLU A 81 -7.65 -5.02 -17.62
CA GLU A 81 -8.56 -4.41 -16.64
C GLU A 81 -9.22 -5.48 -15.75
N LYS A 82 -9.69 -6.56 -16.35
CA LYS A 82 -10.28 -7.70 -15.65
C LYS A 82 -9.28 -8.41 -14.73
N GLN A 83 -8.05 -8.65 -15.20
CA GLN A 83 -6.98 -9.24 -14.38
C GLN A 83 -6.62 -8.35 -13.19
N LEU A 84 -6.55 -7.03 -13.40
CA LEU A 84 -6.31 -6.06 -12.35
C LEU A 84 -7.44 -6.09 -11.31
N HIS A 85 -8.70 -6.15 -11.75
CA HIS A 85 -9.85 -6.23 -10.86
C HIS A 85 -9.82 -7.51 -10.00
N VAL A 86 -9.61 -8.67 -10.61
CA VAL A 86 -9.52 -9.96 -9.90
C VAL A 86 -8.38 -9.93 -8.88
N THR A 87 -7.21 -9.44 -9.28
CA THR A 87 -6.04 -9.36 -8.39
C THR A 87 -6.30 -8.44 -7.19
N LEU A 88 -6.93 -7.28 -7.41
CA LEU A 88 -7.28 -6.35 -6.33
C LEU A 88 -8.29 -6.96 -5.36
N THR A 89 -9.27 -7.70 -5.87
CA THR A 89 -10.25 -8.43 -5.04
C THR A 89 -9.55 -9.47 -4.19
N HIS A 90 -8.70 -10.33 -4.77
CA HIS A 90 -7.93 -11.31 -4.01
C HIS A 90 -7.03 -10.69 -2.94
N VAL A 91 -6.34 -9.57 -3.25
CA VAL A 91 -5.51 -8.86 -2.26
C VAL A 91 -6.36 -8.33 -1.11
N ARG A 92 -7.54 -7.77 -1.42
CA ARG A 92 -8.47 -7.25 -0.41
C ARG A 92 -9.01 -8.39 0.46
N ASP A 93 -9.44 -9.49 -0.14
CA ASP A 93 -9.97 -10.66 0.58
C ASP A 93 -8.93 -11.28 1.49
N ARG A 94 -7.70 -11.47 0.98
CA ARG A 94 -6.59 -12.00 1.80
C ARG A 94 -6.25 -11.07 2.95
N LYS A 95 -6.26 -9.75 2.73
CA LYS A 95 -6.03 -8.76 3.79
C LYS A 95 -7.13 -8.81 4.85
N ILE A 96 -8.39 -8.92 4.44
CA ILE A 96 -9.54 -9.06 5.35
C ILE A 96 -9.43 -10.36 6.15
N GLN A 97 -9.09 -11.47 5.49
CA GLN A 97 -8.93 -12.77 6.14
C GLN A 97 -7.84 -12.74 7.20
N MET A 98 -6.63 -12.28 6.88
CA MET A 98 -5.53 -12.19 7.84
C MET A 98 -5.88 -11.26 9.01
N MET A 99 -6.59 -10.16 8.74
CA MET A 99 -7.02 -9.25 9.79
C MET A 99 -8.08 -9.90 10.71
N LEU A 100 -9.03 -10.64 10.15
CA LEU A 100 -10.03 -11.35 10.93
C LEU A 100 -9.41 -12.46 11.80
N GLU A 101 -8.45 -13.20 11.26
CA GLU A 101 -7.67 -14.21 12.01
C GLU A 101 -6.90 -13.55 13.17
N SER A 102 -6.25 -12.41 12.91
CA SER A 102 -5.55 -11.63 13.93
C SER A 102 -6.49 -11.16 15.05
N VAL A 103 -7.66 -10.61 14.70
CA VAL A 103 -8.67 -10.17 15.67
C VAL A 103 -9.16 -11.34 16.52
N LYS A 104 -9.43 -12.50 15.91
CA LYS A 104 -9.88 -13.70 16.64
C LYS A 104 -8.81 -14.16 17.63
N SER A 105 -7.55 -14.26 17.20
CA SER A 105 -6.45 -14.67 18.07
C SER A 105 -6.27 -13.74 19.26
N LEU A 106 -6.38 -12.42 19.04
CA LEU A 106 -6.29 -11.43 20.11
C LEU A 106 -7.45 -11.55 21.11
N HIS A 107 -8.66 -11.83 20.62
CA HIS A 107 -9.83 -12.02 21.48
C HIS A 107 -9.68 -13.28 22.37
N ASP A 108 -9.19 -14.38 21.80
CA ASP A 108 -8.95 -15.61 22.56
C ASP A 108 -7.85 -15.40 23.61
N GLN A 109 -6.79 -14.65 23.27
CA GLN A 109 -5.73 -14.28 24.22
C GLN A 109 -6.23 -13.37 25.35
N GLU A 110 -7.07 -12.38 25.03
CA GLU A 110 -7.69 -11.51 26.03
C GLU A 110 -8.53 -12.32 27.04
N LYS A 111 -9.28 -13.32 26.55
CA LYS A 111 -10.08 -14.20 27.39
C LYS A 111 -9.22 -15.03 28.35
N MET A 112 -8.16 -15.67 27.84
CA MET A 112 -7.25 -16.47 28.68
C MET A 112 -6.56 -15.63 29.76
N LEU A 113 -6.08 -14.43 29.40
CA LEU A 113 -5.45 -13.51 30.36
C LEU A 113 -6.44 -13.03 31.43
N LYS A 114 -7.71 -12.82 31.08
CA LYS A 114 -8.76 -12.49 32.06
C LYS A 114 -9.00 -13.64 33.03
N GLU A 115 -9.05 -14.88 32.56
CA GLU A 115 -9.24 -16.06 33.40
C GLU A 115 -8.03 -16.30 34.32
N GLU A 116 -6.81 -16.13 33.81
CA GLU A 116 -5.57 -16.24 34.60
C GLU A 116 -5.50 -15.15 35.69
N ASN A 117 -5.79 -13.90 35.34
CA ASN A 117 -5.83 -12.80 36.30
C ASN A 117 -6.86 -13.05 37.41
N GLN A 118 -8.06 -13.57 37.09
CA GLN A 118 -9.06 -13.93 38.10
C GLN A 118 -8.56 -15.03 39.05
N LEU A 119 -7.80 -16.00 38.55
CA LEU A 119 -7.23 -17.06 39.37
C LEU A 119 -6.13 -16.52 40.30
N LEU A 120 -5.23 -15.69 39.77
CA LEU A 120 -4.18 -15.04 40.54
C LEU A 120 -4.76 -14.12 41.62
N GLU A 121 -5.80 -13.36 41.33
CA GLU A 121 -6.50 -12.53 42.32
C GLU A 121 -7.07 -13.37 43.47
N LYS A 122 -7.74 -14.49 43.15
CA LYS A 122 -8.25 -15.43 44.17
C LYS A 122 -7.12 -16.02 45.03
N GLN A 123 -5.98 -16.36 44.43
CA GLN A 123 -4.81 -16.87 45.15
C GLN A 123 -4.18 -15.80 46.06
N ILE A 124 -4.05 -14.55 45.59
CA ILE A 124 -3.55 -13.43 46.41
C ILE A 124 -4.47 -13.21 47.63
N VAL A 125 -5.78 -13.27 47.45
CA VAL A 125 -6.76 -13.15 48.55
C VAL A 125 -6.63 -14.33 49.52
N ALA A 126 -6.47 -15.57 49.01
CA ALA A 126 -6.28 -16.75 49.85
C ALA A 126 -4.97 -16.69 50.66
N MET A 127 -3.87 -16.24 50.05
CA MET A 127 -2.58 -16.04 50.74
C MET A 127 -2.65 -14.93 51.80
N LYS A 128 -3.44 -13.87 51.59
CA LYS A 128 -3.65 -12.79 52.57
C LYS A 128 -4.52 -13.20 53.77
N ASN A 129 -5.36 -14.23 53.65
CA ASN A 129 -6.28 -14.68 54.69
C ASN A 129 -5.73 -15.79 55.61
N GLY A 130 -4.48 -16.25 55.39
CA GLY A 130 -3.65 -16.96 56.37
C GLY A 130 -3.88 -18.48 56.53
N LYS A 131 -2.80 -19.26 56.35
CA LYS A 131 -2.39 -20.40 57.20
C LYS A 131 -1.08 -21.02 56.68
N ASP A 132 -0.06 -21.05 57.55
CA ASP A 132 1.08 -21.97 57.46
C ASP A 132 0.55 -23.41 57.31
N SER A 133 0.96 -24.13 56.27
CA SER A 133 1.11 -25.59 56.28
C SER A 133 1.81 -26.08 55.00
N ASP A 134 2.67 -27.07 55.21
CA ASP A 134 3.62 -27.67 54.28
C ASP A 134 3.09 -28.11 52.90
N HIS A 135 3.92 -27.83 51.88
CA HIS A 135 4.11 -28.56 50.60
C HIS A 135 3.00 -28.51 49.51
N PRO A 136 3.32 -28.77 48.21
CA PRO A 136 4.62 -28.89 47.52
C PRO A 136 4.91 -27.74 46.53
N LEU A 137 6.19 -27.57 46.17
CA LEU A 137 6.70 -26.58 45.20
C LEU A 137 5.94 -26.61 43.86
N TYR A 138 5.12 -25.59 43.62
CA TYR A 138 4.52 -25.33 42.32
C TYR A 138 5.59 -24.79 41.36
N HIS A 139 5.87 -25.55 40.30
CA HIS A 139 6.68 -25.09 39.18
C HIS A 139 5.88 -24.07 38.35
N PRO A 140 6.41 -22.86 38.11
CA PRO A 140 5.76 -21.93 37.20
C PRO A 140 5.81 -22.52 35.78
N PRO A 141 4.74 -22.43 34.96
CA PRO A 141 4.90 -22.64 33.54
C PRO A 141 5.85 -21.56 33.00
N GLN A 142 7.08 -21.98 32.75
CA GLN A 142 8.07 -21.17 32.07
C GLN A 142 7.62 -20.96 30.62
N GLN A 143 7.61 -19.69 30.22
CA GLN A 143 7.75 -19.22 28.84
C GLN A 143 6.63 -19.59 27.85
N THR A 144 5.57 -18.78 27.83
CA THR A 144 4.81 -18.58 26.57
C THR A 144 4.68 -17.11 26.17
N THR A 145 5.09 -16.18 27.04
CA THR A 145 5.06 -14.73 26.75
C THR A 145 6.31 -14.20 26.06
N LEU A 146 7.38 -15.00 25.94
CA LEU A 146 8.67 -14.59 25.38
C LEU A 146 8.88 -14.97 23.90
N SER A 147 7.87 -15.52 23.23
CA SER A 147 7.91 -15.79 21.77
C SER A 147 7.28 -14.70 20.91
N LEU A 148 6.72 -13.64 21.51
CA LEU A 148 5.95 -12.59 20.81
C LEU A 148 6.69 -11.24 20.67
N LEU A 149 7.99 -11.19 20.97
CA LEU A 149 8.85 -10.00 20.81
C LEU A 149 9.94 -10.16 19.72
N LYS A 150 9.73 -11.05 18.75
CA LYS A 150 10.59 -11.15 17.55
C LYS A 150 9.78 -11.04 16.27
#